data_AF-A0A820HI64-F1
#
_entry.id   AF-A0A820HI64-F1
#
_cell.length_a   1.000
_cell.length_b   1.000
_cell.length_c   1.000
_cell.angle_alpha   90.00
_cell.angle_beta   90.00
_cell.angle_gamma   90.00
#
_symmetry.space_group_name_H-M   'P 1'
#
loop_
_entity.id
_entity.type
_entity.pdbx_description
1 polymer ?
#
loop_
_entity_poly.entity_id
_entity_poly.type
_entity_poly.pdbx_seq_one_letter_code
_entity_poly.pdbx_strand_id
1 'polypeptide(L)'
;MPCQMNALLSCFYDEQRFCLCQQINQQRVANCFDFDPYTQSNCSDRYHCENDGECFQEDSKCPKYFHCQCPVCYYGTRCQLTTKGFSLSLDAILGYHIYPNINIFNQPSAVLTSSILSTIILIIGIINSILSLITFKNKKTHDSACGIYLLCTSIINFLLIIIFTFKFWILIMTQIGSIKNELFLNIQCHSLDFLLKFCLTMDQWLTTFVSVERAYITIKGIGFNNNKRKSLTKWIILGLILIAIVTNIHDPIYRRLHKEEDDEDIRIWCIVKYPRVIDIVDSVMNIFHFIAPFIINLASAIIIIIINARQRAKLKTKQK
;
A
#
# COMPACT_ATOMS: atom_id res chain seq x y z
N MET A 1 20.30 -12.51 -34.70
CA MET A 1 20.63 -11.53 -33.63
C MET A 1 19.81 -11.85 -32.38
N PRO A 2 20.38 -11.76 -31.16
CA PRO A 2 19.71 -12.17 -29.91
C PRO A 2 18.34 -11.52 -29.73
N CYS A 3 18.23 -10.22 -30.02
CA CYS A 3 16.97 -9.46 -29.94
C CYS A 3 15.88 -9.96 -30.90
N GLN A 4 16.23 -10.57 -32.04
CA GLN A 4 15.27 -11.10 -33.01
C GLN A 4 14.82 -12.52 -32.67
N MET A 5 15.65 -13.28 -31.95
CA MET A 5 15.36 -14.67 -31.58
C MET A 5 14.46 -14.76 -30.35
N ASN A 6 14.49 -13.75 -29.48
CA ASN A 6 13.69 -13.74 -28.27
C ASN A 6 13.00 -12.38 -28.09
N ALA A 7 11.68 -12.36 -28.33
CA ALA A 7 10.85 -11.17 -28.17
C ALA A 7 10.70 -10.70 -26.70
N LEU A 8 11.18 -11.47 -25.72
CA LEU A 8 11.21 -11.09 -24.31
C LEU A 8 12.58 -10.58 -23.86
N LEU A 9 13.62 -10.72 -24.69
CA LEU A 9 14.98 -10.30 -24.35
C LEU A 9 15.08 -8.77 -24.42
N SER A 10 15.19 -8.11 -23.27
CA SER A 10 15.24 -6.64 -23.19
C SER A 10 16.66 -6.11 -23.43
N CYS A 11 17.68 -6.83 -22.97
CA CYS A 11 19.08 -6.51 -23.19
C CYS A 11 19.95 -7.78 -23.14
N PHE A 12 21.17 -7.69 -23.63
CA PHE A 12 22.22 -8.69 -23.47
C PHE A 12 23.58 -7.99 -23.46
N TYR A 13 24.60 -8.63 -22.89
CA TYR A 13 25.94 -8.06 -22.83
C TYR A 13 27.01 -9.13 -22.98
N ASP A 14 28.19 -8.72 -23.38
CA ASP A 14 29.43 -9.50 -23.34
C ASP A 14 30.52 -8.72 -22.57
N GLU A 15 31.77 -9.18 -22.64
CA GLU A 15 32.90 -8.57 -21.92
C GLU A 15 33.26 -7.15 -22.37
N GLN A 16 32.78 -6.71 -23.54
CA GLN A 16 33.15 -5.42 -24.14
C GLN A 16 31.95 -4.57 -24.56
N ARG A 17 30.74 -5.14 -24.63
CA ARG A 17 29.57 -4.48 -25.20
C ARG A 17 28.31 -4.80 -24.41
N PHE A 18 27.52 -3.76 -24.18
CA PHE A 18 26.17 -3.87 -23.67
C PHE A 18 25.20 -3.50 -24.79
N CYS A 19 24.17 -4.32 -24.99
CA CYS A 19 23.21 -4.19 -26.07
C CYS A 19 21.77 -4.12 -25.53
N LEU A 20 21.05 -3.07 -25.94
CA LEU A 20 19.63 -2.89 -25.70
C LEU A 20 18.82 -3.39 -26.90
N CYS A 21 17.75 -4.13 -26.64
CA CYS A 21 16.83 -4.55 -27.69
C CYS A 21 15.68 -3.54 -27.82
N GLN A 22 15.61 -2.82 -28.93
CA GLN A 22 14.59 -1.80 -29.19
C GLN A 22 13.80 -2.11 -30.47
N GLN A 23 12.58 -1.60 -30.56
CA GLN A 23 11.69 -1.80 -31.70
C GLN A 23 11.72 -0.55 -32.60
N ILE A 24 12.52 -0.58 -33.66
CA ILE A 24 12.67 0.56 -34.59
C ILE A 24 12.07 0.20 -35.94
N ASN A 25 11.13 1.00 -36.46
CA ASN A 25 10.50 0.82 -37.77
C ASN A 25 9.97 -0.61 -38.01
N GLN A 26 9.26 -1.17 -37.03
CA GLN A 26 8.71 -2.53 -37.06
C GLN A 26 9.75 -3.67 -37.05
N GLN A 27 11.04 -3.36 -36.91
CA GLN A 27 12.11 -4.34 -36.75
C GLN A 27 12.73 -4.23 -35.35
N ARG A 28 12.90 -5.39 -34.71
CA ARG A 28 13.58 -5.47 -33.42
C ARG A 28 15.09 -5.49 -33.65
N VAL A 29 15.76 -4.42 -33.24
CA VAL A 29 17.19 -4.19 -33.45
C VAL A 29 17.94 -4.15 -32.12
N ALA A 30 19.20 -4.55 -32.14
CA ALA A 30 20.10 -4.42 -31.01
C ALA A 30 20.88 -3.11 -31.15
N ASN A 31 20.75 -2.21 -30.19
CA ASN A 31 21.57 -1.01 -30.09
C ASN A 31 22.65 -1.26 -29.04
N CYS A 32 23.91 -1.36 -29.48
CA CYS A 32 25.02 -1.78 -28.66
C CYS A 32 26.02 -0.63 -28.49
N PHE A 33 26.52 -0.46 -27.27
CA PHE A 33 27.61 0.46 -26.96
C PHE A 33 28.74 -0.29 -26.27
N ASP A 34 29.97 0.22 -26.42
CA ASP A 34 31.14 -0.34 -25.75
C ASP A 34 30.96 -0.13 -24.23
N PHE A 35 31.19 -1.20 -23.47
CA PHE A 35 30.90 -1.32 -22.05
C PHE A 35 32.03 -2.10 -21.39
N ASP A 36 32.69 -1.50 -20.40
CA ASP A 36 33.67 -2.19 -19.56
C ASP A 36 33.06 -2.38 -18.15
N PRO A 37 32.72 -3.63 -17.75
CA PRO A 37 32.12 -3.93 -16.46
C PRO A 37 33.03 -3.64 -15.26
N TYR A 38 34.32 -3.38 -15.47
CA TYR A 38 35.29 -3.12 -14.42
C TYR A 38 35.59 -1.63 -14.19
N THR A 39 35.16 -0.75 -15.11
CA THR A 39 35.31 0.70 -14.96
C THR A 39 34.02 1.37 -14.49
N GLN A 40 33.95 1.66 -13.19
CA GLN A 40 32.93 2.54 -12.64
C GLN A 40 33.08 3.94 -13.26
N SER A 41 32.10 4.35 -14.06
CA SER A 41 32.16 5.64 -14.74
C SER A 41 31.69 6.75 -13.80
N ASN A 42 32.49 7.79 -13.60
CA ASN A 42 32.00 9.02 -12.97
C ASN A 42 31.08 9.74 -13.96
N CYS A 43 29.80 9.43 -13.91
CA CYS A 43 28.79 10.14 -14.69
C CYS A 43 28.76 11.62 -14.28
N SER A 44 28.62 12.50 -15.27
CA SER A 44 28.55 13.95 -15.05
C SER A 44 27.33 14.30 -14.18
N ASP A 45 27.35 15.46 -13.50
CA ASP A 45 26.27 15.90 -12.58
C ASP A 45 24.84 15.84 -13.19
N ARG A 46 24.73 15.93 -14.51
CA ARG A 46 23.46 15.89 -15.24
C ARG A 46 22.84 14.48 -15.37
N TYR A 47 23.66 13.43 -15.32
CA TYR A 47 23.29 12.03 -15.57
C TYR A 47 23.66 11.11 -14.39
N HIS A 48 23.69 11.65 -13.17
CA HIS A 48 24.02 10.86 -11.99
C HIS A 48 22.88 9.91 -11.60
N CYS A 49 23.25 8.73 -11.11
CA CYS A 49 22.34 7.82 -10.45
C CYS A 49 22.12 8.28 -8.99
N GLU A 50 20.87 8.28 -8.53
CA GLU A 50 20.51 8.56 -7.15
C GLU A 50 20.67 7.31 -6.27
N ASN A 51 20.65 7.49 -4.95
CA ASN A 51 20.59 6.40 -3.97
C ASN A 51 21.69 5.31 -4.12
N ASP A 52 22.95 5.74 -4.31
CA ASP A 52 24.10 4.86 -4.46
C ASP A 52 23.99 3.90 -5.68
N GLY A 53 23.23 4.29 -6.71
CA GLY A 53 23.19 3.59 -8.00
C GLY A 53 24.54 3.61 -8.70
N GLU A 54 24.94 2.46 -9.24
CA GLU A 54 26.14 2.36 -10.07
C GLU A 54 25.85 2.90 -11.46
N CYS A 55 26.66 3.85 -11.93
CA CYS A 55 26.47 4.49 -13.21
C CYS A 55 27.41 3.94 -14.28
N PHE A 56 26.83 3.67 -15.44
CA PHE A 56 27.53 3.22 -16.63
C PHE A 56 27.20 4.17 -17.79
N GLN A 57 28.22 4.60 -18.55
CA GLN A 57 28.04 5.50 -19.69
C GLN A 57 28.97 5.12 -20.85
N GLU A 58 28.53 5.38 -22.09
CA GLU A 58 29.26 5.04 -23.32
C GLU A 58 30.57 5.83 -23.52
N ASP A 59 30.57 7.14 -23.28
CA ASP A 59 31.76 8.00 -23.39
C ASP A 59 31.86 8.94 -22.20
N SER A 60 33.05 9.04 -21.61
CA SER A 60 33.41 9.98 -20.55
C SER A 60 33.26 11.47 -20.92
N LYS A 61 33.33 11.84 -22.22
CA LYS A 61 33.35 13.24 -22.67
C LYS A 61 32.02 13.75 -23.22
N CYS A 62 31.20 12.89 -23.84
CA CYS A 62 29.89 13.25 -24.38
C CYS A 62 28.97 12.02 -24.46
N PRO A 63 28.44 11.55 -23.32
CA PRO A 63 27.62 10.36 -23.28
C PRO A 63 26.27 10.61 -23.97
N LYS A 64 25.93 9.78 -24.96
CA LYS A 64 24.59 9.74 -25.56
C LYS A 64 23.64 8.80 -24.81
N TYR A 65 24.20 7.74 -24.22
CA TYR A 65 23.47 6.76 -23.44
C TYR A 65 24.14 6.59 -22.07
N PHE A 66 23.31 6.53 -21.03
CA PHE A 66 23.71 6.21 -19.67
C PHE A 66 22.73 5.20 -19.08
N HIS A 67 23.21 4.36 -18.17
CA HIS A 67 22.42 3.36 -17.49
C HIS A 67 22.77 3.35 -16.00
N CYS A 68 21.75 3.36 -15.15
CA CYS A 68 21.89 3.24 -13.71
C CYS A 68 21.53 1.84 -13.26
N GLN A 69 22.49 1.12 -12.70
CA GLN A 69 22.24 -0.13 -12.00
C GLN A 69 21.85 0.19 -10.56
N CYS A 70 20.58 -0.04 -10.26
CA CYS A 70 20.03 0.29 -8.96
C CYS A 70 20.35 -0.79 -7.92
N PRO A 71 20.74 -0.39 -6.70
CA PRO A 71 20.82 -1.32 -5.59
C PRO A 71 19.44 -1.90 -5.29
N VAL A 72 19.43 -3.04 -4.60
CA VAL A 72 18.19 -3.71 -4.18
C VAL A 72 17.28 -2.71 -3.46
N CYS A 73 15.98 -2.75 -3.77
CA CYS A 73 14.97 -1.83 -3.26
C CYS A 73 14.98 -0.42 -3.87
N TYR A 74 15.68 -0.18 -4.97
CA TYR A 74 15.63 1.09 -5.72
C TYR A 74 15.26 0.86 -7.19
N TYR A 75 14.52 1.81 -7.77
CA TYR A 75 13.89 1.71 -9.09
C TYR A 75 13.87 3.06 -9.82
N GLY A 76 13.50 3.00 -11.10
CA GLY A 76 13.48 4.14 -12.02
C GLY A 76 14.78 4.27 -12.81
N THR A 77 14.73 5.03 -13.88
CA THR A 77 15.87 5.23 -14.80
C THR A 77 17.14 5.76 -14.12
N ARG A 78 17.01 6.40 -12.95
CA ARG A 78 18.11 6.96 -12.15
C ARG A 78 18.15 6.41 -10.73
N CYS A 79 17.45 5.30 -10.44
CA CYS A 79 17.34 4.74 -9.08
C CYS A 79 16.72 5.71 -8.06
N GLN A 80 15.94 6.69 -8.53
CA GLN A 80 15.36 7.76 -7.72
C GLN A 80 14.19 7.31 -6.86
N LEU A 81 13.59 6.16 -7.18
CA LEU A 81 12.50 5.57 -6.41
C LEU A 81 13.04 4.49 -5.47
N THR A 82 12.43 4.32 -4.31
CA THR A 82 12.87 3.34 -3.30
C THR A 82 11.67 2.57 -2.77
N THR A 83 11.77 1.27 -2.50
CA THR A 83 10.69 0.54 -1.81
C THR A 83 10.60 0.85 -0.31
N LYS A 84 11.59 1.55 0.28
CA LYS A 84 11.60 1.88 1.72
C LYS A 84 10.46 2.82 2.15
N GLY A 85 10.12 3.82 1.34
CA GLY A 85 8.95 4.68 1.55
C GLY A 85 7.66 4.15 0.91
N PHE A 86 7.72 2.95 0.32
CA PHE A 86 6.78 2.45 -0.68
C PHE A 86 6.25 1.04 -0.36
N SER A 87 6.71 0.40 0.71
CA SER A 87 6.40 -1.01 1.03
C SER A 87 4.92 -1.29 1.33
N LEU A 88 4.05 -0.27 1.30
CA LEU A 88 2.61 -0.40 1.52
C LEU A 88 1.71 0.30 0.47
N SER A 89 2.26 0.92 -0.58
CA SER A 89 1.43 1.57 -1.61
C SER A 89 1.28 0.71 -2.86
N LEU A 90 0.08 0.73 -3.44
CA LEU A 90 -0.26 -0.02 -4.65
C LEU A 90 0.62 0.41 -5.85
N ASP A 91 0.96 1.69 -5.93
CA ASP A 91 1.82 2.25 -6.98
C ASP A 91 3.19 1.56 -7.03
N ALA A 92 3.76 1.19 -5.87
CA ALA A 92 5.03 0.46 -5.81
C ALA A 92 4.89 -1.00 -6.20
N ILE A 93 3.85 -1.67 -5.71
CA ILE A 93 3.68 -3.12 -5.86
C ILE A 93 3.33 -3.45 -7.30
N LEU A 94 2.46 -2.65 -7.94
CA LEU A 94 1.89 -2.99 -9.24
C LEU A 94 2.30 -2.02 -10.35
N GLY A 95 2.62 -0.76 -10.05
CA GLY A 95 2.77 0.28 -11.07
C GLY A 95 3.84 -0.03 -12.13
N TYR A 96 5.00 -0.58 -11.72
CA TYR A 96 6.06 -0.97 -12.65
C TYR A 96 5.73 -2.16 -13.54
N HIS A 97 4.81 -3.02 -13.12
CA HIS A 97 4.36 -4.16 -13.91
C HIS A 97 3.31 -3.80 -14.96
N ILE A 98 2.78 -2.57 -14.95
CA ILE A 98 1.83 -2.08 -15.93
C ILE A 98 2.60 -1.42 -17.07
N TYR A 99 2.40 -1.92 -18.28
CA TYR A 99 3.03 -1.35 -19.47
C TYR A 99 2.17 -0.21 -20.05
N PRO A 100 2.79 0.92 -20.42
CA PRO A 100 2.08 2.05 -20.98
C PRO A 100 1.50 1.74 -22.35
N ASN A 101 0.43 2.44 -22.73
CA ASN A 101 -0.20 2.37 -24.05
C ASN A 101 -0.69 0.97 -24.49
N ILE A 102 -0.79 0.01 -23.57
CA ILE A 102 -1.30 -1.34 -23.82
C ILE A 102 -2.62 -1.54 -23.09
N ASN A 103 -3.64 -2.07 -23.78
CA ASN A 103 -4.94 -2.39 -23.19
C ASN A 103 -4.82 -3.39 -22.04
N ILE A 104 -5.72 -3.29 -21.05
CA ILE A 104 -5.71 -4.13 -19.84
C ILE A 104 -5.69 -5.64 -20.13
N PHE A 105 -6.36 -6.08 -21.20
CA PHE A 105 -6.44 -7.50 -21.58
C PHE A 105 -5.12 -8.05 -22.15
N ASN A 106 -4.22 -7.17 -22.59
CA ASN A 106 -2.91 -7.50 -23.16
C ASN A 106 -1.76 -7.20 -22.20
N GLN A 107 -2.07 -6.80 -20.96
CA GLN A 107 -1.08 -6.56 -19.91
C GLN A 107 -0.45 -7.87 -19.42
N PRO A 108 0.70 -7.82 -18.73
CA PRO A 108 1.32 -9.00 -18.13
C PRO A 108 0.36 -9.76 -17.19
N SER A 109 0.62 -11.06 -17.04
CA SER A 109 -0.19 -11.95 -16.19
C SER A 109 -0.35 -11.42 -14.77
N ALA A 110 0.69 -10.81 -14.19
CA ALA A 110 0.65 -10.18 -12.87
C ALA A 110 -0.48 -9.14 -12.76
N VAL A 111 -0.59 -8.22 -13.73
CA VAL A 111 -1.61 -7.16 -13.74
C VAL A 111 -3.01 -7.73 -13.92
N LEU A 112 -3.17 -8.71 -14.82
CA LEU A 112 -4.44 -9.36 -15.06
C LEU A 112 -4.92 -10.12 -13.81
N THR A 113 -4.05 -10.90 -13.17
CA THR A 113 -4.37 -11.61 -11.93
C THR A 113 -4.73 -10.65 -10.79
N SER A 114 -3.96 -9.57 -10.61
CA SER A 114 -4.28 -8.53 -9.62
C SER A 114 -5.64 -7.87 -9.89
N SER A 115 -5.99 -7.64 -11.16
CA SER A 115 -7.26 -7.03 -11.55
C SER A 115 -8.46 -7.94 -11.27
N ILE A 116 -8.32 -9.24 -11.60
CA ILE A 116 -9.34 -10.26 -11.28
C ILE A 116 -9.52 -10.36 -9.76
N LEU A 117 -8.41 -10.47 -9.02
CA LEU A 117 -8.44 -10.59 -7.56
C LEU A 117 -9.08 -9.37 -6.91
N SER A 118 -8.70 -8.16 -7.33
CA SER A 118 -9.27 -6.92 -6.81
C SER A 118 -10.79 -6.84 -7.05
N THR A 119 -11.26 -7.32 -8.21
CA THR A 119 -12.69 -7.38 -8.53
C THR A 119 -13.44 -8.38 -7.64
N ILE A 120 -12.85 -9.55 -7.37
CA ILE A 120 -13.42 -10.55 -6.45
C ILE A 120 -13.51 -9.98 -5.03
N ILE A 121 -12.43 -9.35 -4.54
CA ILE A 121 -12.37 -8.72 -3.21
C ILE A 121 -13.45 -7.64 -3.09
N LEU A 122 -13.66 -6.83 -4.13
CA LEU A 122 -14.72 -5.83 -4.17
C LEU A 122 -16.11 -6.46 -3.97
N ILE A 123 -16.45 -7.49 -4.76
CA ILE A 123 -17.78 -8.11 -4.71
C ILE A 123 -18.04 -8.73 -3.34
N ILE A 124 -17.11 -9.57 -2.86
CA ILE A 124 -17.24 -10.23 -1.55
C ILE A 124 -17.27 -9.19 -0.43
N GLY A 125 -16.40 -8.19 -0.51
CA GLY A 125 -16.27 -7.13 0.47
C GLY A 125 -17.54 -6.28 0.58
N ILE A 126 -18.16 -5.90 -0.54
CA ILE A 126 -19.42 -5.16 -0.55
C ILE A 126 -20.53 -5.98 0.09
N ILE A 127 -20.68 -7.26 -0.29
CA ILE A 127 -21.71 -8.14 0.27
C ILE A 127 -21.54 -8.23 1.79
N ASN A 128 -20.32 -8.53 2.26
CA ASN A 128 -20.02 -8.66 3.69
C ASN A 128 -20.31 -7.35 4.45
N SER A 129 -19.90 -6.22 3.89
CA SER A 129 -20.08 -4.91 4.52
C SER A 129 -21.57 -4.53 4.61
N ILE A 130 -22.36 -4.76 3.57
CA ILE A 130 -23.81 -4.50 3.58
C ILE A 130 -24.51 -5.37 4.61
N LEU A 131 -24.23 -6.68 4.63
CA LEU A 131 -24.80 -7.60 5.60
C LEU A 131 -24.46 -7.19 7.03
N SER A 132 -23.20 -6.83 7.29
CA SER A 132 -22.73 -6.37 8.59
C SER A 132 -23.41 -5.07 9.03
N LEU A 133 -23.55 -4.10 8.12
CA LEU A 133 -24.28 -2.86 8.38
C LEU A 133 -25.75 -3.13 8.78
N ILE A 134 -26.44 -4.01 8.06
CA ILE A 134 -27.81 -4.41 8.39
C ILE A 134 -27.87 -5.06 9.77
N THR A 135 -26.94 -5.97 10.08
CA THR A 135 -26.89 -6.69 11.37
C THR A 135 -26.62 -5.75 12.55
N PHE A 136 -25.66 -4.83 12.44
CA PHE A 136 -25.24 -3.97 13.56
C PHE A 136 -26.07 -2.70 13.70
N LYS A 137 -26.84 -2.32 12.67
CA LYS A 137 -27.85 -1.26 12.77
C LYS A 137 -29.10 -1.70 13.55
N ASN A 138 -29.31 -3.01 13.74
CA ASN A 138 -30.45 -3.52 14.51
C ASN A 138 -30.39 -3.03 15.98
N LYS A 139 -31.53 -2.59 16.53
CA LYS A 139 -31.63 -2.05 17.90
C LYS A 139 -31.07 -3.02 18.95
N LYS A 140 -31.34 -4.32 18.80
CA LYS A 140 -30.89 -5.35 19.76
C LYS A 140 -29.36 -5.46 19.87
N THR A 141 -28.64 -5.29 18.76
CA THR A 141 -27.17 -5.40 18.72
C THR A 141 -26.51 -4.09 19.13
N HIS A 142 -27.10 -2.96 18.72
CA HIS A 142 -26.71 -1.61 19.11
C HIS A 142 -26.94 -1.28 20.60
N ASP A 143 -27.62 -2.16 21.33
CA ASP A 143 -27.81 -2.01 22.77
C ASP A 143 -26.55 -2.26 23.60
N SER A 144 -25.49 -2.79 22.98
CA SER A 144 -24.17 -2.94 23.60
C SER A 144 -23.18 -1.91 23.05
N ALA A 145 -22.23 -1.48 23.89
CA ALA A 145 -21.09 -0.67 23.46
C ALA A 145 -20.27 -1.34 22.34
N CYS A 146 -20.14 -2.67 22.39
CA CYS A 146 -19.53 -3.48 21.34
C CYS A 146 -20.24 -3.33 19.99
N GLY A 147 -21.58 -3.21 19.99
CA GLY A 147 -22.37 -3.01 18.79
C GLY A 147 -22.08 -1.69 18.09
N ILE A 148 -21.76 -0.63 18.85
CA ILE A 148 -21.36 0.67 18.28
C ILE A 148 -20.02 0.55 17.55
N TYR A 149 -19.01 -0.07 18.19
CA TYR A 149 -17.72 -0.30 17.53
C TYR A 149 -17.88 -1.14 16.26
N LEU A 150 -18.65 -2.23 16.29
CA LEU A 150 -18.89 -3.10 15.13
C LEU A 150 -19.61 -2.39 13.99
N LEU A 151 -20.55 -1.49 14.31
CA LEU A 151 -21.21 -0.65 13.30
C LEU A 151 -20.19 0.30 12.65
N CYS A 152 -19.36 0.98 13.44
CA CYS A 152 -18.30 1.84 12.92
C CYS A 152 -17.29 1.06 12.06
N THR A 153 -16.85 -0.12 12.51
CA THR A 153 -16.01 -1.05 11.74
C THR A 153 -16.64 -1.43 10.41
N SER A 154 -17.96 -1.68 10.38
CA SER A 154 -18.67 -2.03 9.14
C SER A 154 -18.71 -0.85 8.14
N ILE A 155 -18.88 0.37 8.63
CA ILE A 155 -18.82 1.59 7.80
C ILE A 155 -17.40 1.80 7.26
N ILE A 156 -16.38 1.67 8.11
CA ILE A 156 -14.97 1.86 7.71
C ILE A 156 -14.56 0.80 6.68
N ASN A 157 -14.92 -0.46 6.87
CA ASN A 157 -14.61 -1.52 5.89
C ASN A 157 -15.28 -1.28 4.54
N PHE A 158 -16.53 -0.82 4.54
CA PHE A 158 -17.20 -0.44 3.30
C PHE A 158 -16.44 0.67 2.55
N LEU A 159 -16.04 1.72 3.26
CA LEU A 159 -15.25 2.82 2.70
C LEU A 159 -13.89 2.33 2.19
N LEU A 160 -13.19 1.50 2.98
CA LEU A 160 -11.89 0.93 2.63
C LEU A 160 -11.94 0.21 1.28
N ILE A 161 -12.93 -0.68 1.10
CA ILE A 161 -13.08 -1.47 -0.14
C ILE A 161 -13.33 -0.57 -1.35
N ILE A 162 -14.19 0.45 -1.20
CA ILE A 162 -14.48 1.41 -2.28
C ILE A 162 -13.24 2.21 -2.64
N ILE A 163 -12.55 2.79 -1.65
CA ILE A 163 -11.36 3.63 -1.88
C ILE A 163 -10.23 2.79 -2.50
N PHE A 164 -10.01 1.57 -2.00
CA PHE A 164 -8.98 0.67 -2.51
C PHE A 164 -9.23 0.33 -3.99
N THR A 165 -10.47 -0.04 -4.30
CA THR A 165 -10.89 -0.37 -5.67
C THR A 165 -10.73 0.84 -6.58
N PHE A 166 -11.16 2.02 -6.13
CA PHE A 166 -11.05 3.25 -6.91
C PHE A 166 -9.58 3.60 -7.19
N LYS A 167 -8.72 3.55 -6.17
CA LYS A 167 -7.27 3.74 -6.29
C LYS A 167 -6.64 2.74 -7.27
N PHE A 168 -7.06 1.48 -7.20
CA PHE A 168 -6.58 0.41 -8.09
C PHE A 168 -6.87 0.71 -9.56
N TRP A 169 -8.12 1.04 -9.89
CA TRP A 169 -8.49 1.34 -11.27
C TRP A 169 -7.86 2.64 -11.76
N ILE A 170 -7.74 3.65 -10.90
CA ILE A 170 -7.02 4.88 -11.20
C ILE A 170 -5.56 4.60 -11.58
N LEU A 171 -4.87 3.74 -10.81
CA LEU A 171 -3.48 3.39 -11.09
C LEU A 171 -3.36 2.79 -12.50
N ILE A 172 -4.20 1.79 -12.82
CA ILE A 172 -4.21 1.16 -14.14
C ILE A 172 -4.48 2.19 -15.25
N MET A 173 -5.51 3.02 -15.09
CA MET A 173 -5.89 4.00 -16.11
C MET A 173 -4.83 5.09 -16.30
N THR A 174 -4.11 5.45 -15.24
CA THR A 174 -2.99 6.40 -15.31
C THR A 174 -1.80 5.78 -16.03
N GLN A 175 -1.40 4.56 -15.67
CA GLN A 175 -0.22 3.90 -16.26
C GLN A 175 -0.42 3.51 -17.74
N ILE A 176 -1.64 3.14 -18.14
CA ILE A 176 -1.96 2.85 -19.56
C ILE A 176 -2.04 4.14 -20.40
N GLY A 177 -2.04 5.32 -19.77
CA GLY A 177 -2.09 6.62 -20.45
C GLY A 177 -3.50 7.12 -20.78
N SER A 178 -4.54 6.49 -20.23
CA SER A 178 -5.94 6.89 -20.41
C SER A 178 -6.27 8.18 -19.63
N ILE A 179 -5.73 8.33 -18.41
CA ILE A 179 -5.90 9.53 -17.59
C ILE A 179 -4.60 10.35 -17.60
N LYS A 180 -4.67 11.57 -18.14
CA LYS A 180 -3.53 12.51 -18.21
C LYS A 180 -3.75 13.82 -17.45
N ASN A 181 -4.93 14.00 -16.83
CA ASN A 181 -5.28 15.26 -16.18
C ASN A 181 -4.45 15.45 -14.90
N GLU A 182 -3.46 16.34 -14.95
CA GLU A 182 -2.51 16.56 -13.86
C GLU A 182 -3.18 17.01 -12.56
N LEU A 183 -4.22 17.85 -12.62
CA LEU A 183 -4.95 18.29 -11.43
C LEU A 183 -5.63 17.10 -10.73
N PHE A 184 -6.31 16.26 -11.50
CA PHE A 184 -6.94 15.04 -10.97
C PHE A 184 -5.90 14.09 -10.37
N LEU A 185 -4.80 13.86 -11.10
CA LEU A 185 -3.70 13.00 -10.66
C LEU A 185 -3.03 13.53 -9.38
N ASN A 186 -2.97 14.84 -9.20
CA ASN A 186 -2.40 15.45 -8.01
C ASN A 186 -3.34 15.29 -6.81
N ILE A 187 -4.63 15.59 -6.99
CA ILE A 187 -5.64 15.44 -5.92
C ILE A 187 -5.71 14.00 -5.41
N GLN A 188 -5.77 13.02 -6.31
CA GLN A 188 -5.81 11.61 -5.91
C GLN A 188 -4.51 11.15 -5.23
N CYS A 189 -3.36 11.69 -5.65
CA CYS A 189 -2.06 11.34 -5.07
C CYS A 189 -1.99 11.74 -3.59
N HIS A 190 -2.51 12.91 -3.23
CA HIS A 190 -2.56 13.35 -1.84
C HIS A 190 -3.70 12.70 -1.04
N SER A 191 -4.84 12.38 -1.67
CA SER A 191 -6.04 11.98 -0.91
C SER A 191 -6.21 10.47 -0.72
N LEU A 192 -6.05 9.65 -1.77
CA LEU A 192 -6.49 8.25 -1.72
C LEU A 192 -5.63 7.39 -0.79
N ASP A 193 -4.30 7.51 -0.87
CA ASP A 193 -3.40 6.77 0.02
C ASP A 193 -3.58 7.19 1.49
N PHE A 194 -3.76 8.49 1.76
CA PHE A 194 -4.09 8.99 3.10
C PHE A 194 -5.39 8.39 3.64
N LEU A 195 -6.47 8.41 2.84
CA LEU A 195 -7.77 7.87 3.23
C LEU A 195 -7.69 6.35 3.46
N LEU A 196 -6.93 5.61 2.64
CA LEU A 196 -6.68 4.19 2.86
C LEU A 196 -5.98 3.94 4.19
N LYS A 197 -4.89 4.65 4.46
CA LYS A 197 -4.12 4.50 5.70
C LYS A 197 -4.94 4.87 6.93
N PHE A 198 -5.73 5.94 6.83
CA PHE A 198 -6.69 6.33 7.85
C PHE A 198 -7.73 5.23 8.12
N CYS A 199 -8.39 4.72 7.07
CA CYS A 199 -9.38 3.64 7.20
C CYS A 199 -8.78 2.36 7.81
N LEU A 200 -7.59 1.96 7.39
CA LEU A 200 -6.89 0.79 7.96
C LEU A 200 -6.57 0.98 9.45
N THR A 201 -6.06 2.16 9.82
CA THR A 201 -5.76 2.48 11.23
C THR A 201 -7.04 2.44 12.06
N MET A 202 -8.12 3.05 11.57
CA MET A 202 -9.41 3.03 12.24
C MET A 202 -9.94 1.61 12.44
N ASP A 203 -9.90 0.78 11.39
CA ASP A 203 -10.37 -0.60 11.44
C ASP A 203 -9.63 -1.45 12.49
N GLN A 204 -8.30 -1.37 12.51
CA GLN A 204 -7.45 -2.10 13.46
C GLN A 204 -7.77 -1.74 14.92
N TRP A 205 -7.89 -0.44 15.22
CA TRP A 205 -8.19 0.00 16.58
C TRP A 205 -9.63 -0.26 17.00
N LEU A 206 -10.61 -0.07 16.12
CA LEU A 206 -12.01 -0.38 16.43
C LEU A 206 -12.18 -1.88 16.74
N THR A 207 -11.54 -2.75 15.96
CA THR A 207 -11.52 -4.20 16.21
C THR A 207 -10.83 -4.52 17.53
N THR A 208 -9.76 -3.81 17.88
CA THR A 208 -9.09 -3.95 19.17
C THR A 208 -9.98 -3.54 20.34
N PHE A 209 -10.71 -2.43 20.20
CA PHE A 209 -11.65 -1.99 21.22
C PHE A 209 -12.83 -2.95 21.38
N VAL A 210 -13.28 -3.61 20.32
CA VAL A 210 -14.23 -4.73 20.42
C VAL A 210 -13.68 -5.84 21.31
N SER A 211 -12.43 -6.27 21.10
CA SER A 211 -11.81 -7.33 21.89
C SER A 211 -11.62 -6.94 23.36
N VAL A 212 -11.16 -5.72 23.62
CA VAL A 212 -11.01 -5.18 24.98
C VAL A 212 -12.35 -5.11 25.69
N GLU A 213 -13.39 -4.60 25.02
CA GLU A 213 -14.72 -4.48 25.60
C GLU A 213 -15.31 -5.86 25.92
N ARG A 214 -15.10 -6.85 25.07
CA ARG A 214 -15.51 -8.25 25.32
C ARG A 214 -14.77 -8.84 26.52
N ALA A 215 -13.45 -8.68 26.58
CA ALA A 215 -12.64 -9.16 27.71
C ALA A 215 -13.07 -8.50 29.03
N TYR A 216 -13.32 -7.18 28.99
CA TYR A 216 -13.82 -6.43 30.13
C TYR A 216 -15.17 -6.99 30.62
N ILE A 217 -16.15 -7.17 29.74
CA ILE A 217 -17.47 -7.75 30.12
C ILE A 217 -17.29 -9.14 30.75
N THR A 218 -16.45 -10.00 30.17
CA THR A 218 -16.18 -11.35 30.68
C THR A 218 -15.57 -11.34 32.10
N ILE A 219 -14.68 -10.38 32.42
CA ILE A 219 -14.10 -10.22 33.76
C ILE A 219 -15.16 -9.77 34.77
N LYS A 220 -15.97 -8.78 34.39
CA LYS A 220 -16.69 -7.92 35.32
C LYS A 220 -18.15 -8.36 35.54
N GLY A 221 -18.76 -9.16 34.66
CA GLY A 221 -20.08 -9.78 34.87
C GLY A 221 -21.31 -8.93 34.51
N ILE A 222 -22.40 -9.01 35.29
CA ILE A 222 -23.74 -8.46 34.96
C ILE A 222 -24.00 -7.05 35.54
N GLY A 223 -23.16 -6.54 36.44
CA GLY A 223 -23.40 -5.29 37.19
C GLY A 223 -23.04 -3.98 36.46
N PHE A 224 -23.53 -3.73 35.24
CA PHE A 224 -23.11 -2.55 34.45
C PHE A 224 -24.22 -1.60 34.01
N ASN A 225 -23.92 -0.31 34.12
CA ASN A 225 -24.70 0.76 33.50
C ASN A 225 -24.34 0.89 32.02
N ASN A 226 -25.18 0.32 31.16
CA ASN A 226 -24.98 0.29 29.70
C ASN A 226 -24.98 1.70 29.06
N ASN A 227 -25.74 2.65 29.60
CA ASN A 227 -25.88 3.98 28.99
C ASN A 227 -24.59 4.80 29.13
N LYS A 228 -23.93 4.75 30.30
CA LYS A 228 -22.67 5.46 30.53
C LYS A 228 -21.56 4.95 29.59
N ARG A 229 -21.50 3.63 29.36
CA ARG A 229 -20.54 3.01 28.43
C ARG A 229 -20.79 3.40 26.98
N LYS A 230 -22.05 3.39 26.51
CA LYS A 230 -22.40 3.86 25.15
C LYS A 230 -21.92 5.30 24.91
N SER A 231 -22.10 6.18 25.89
CA SER A 231 -21.59 7.56 25.79
C SER A 231 -20.06 7.61 25.74
N LEU A 232 -19.38 6.87 26.62
CA LEU A 232 -17.91 6.78 26.62
C LEU A 232 -17.35 6.24 25.29
N THR A 233 -17.98 5.21 24.72
CA THR A 233 -17.61 4.63 23.42
C THR A 233 -17.60 5.68 22.31
N LYS A 234 -18.61 6.56 22.26
CA LYS A 234 -18.64 7.64 21.25
C LYS A 234 -17.45 8.59 21.40
N TRP A 235 -17.08 8.94 22.62
CA TRP A 235 -15.91 9.77 22.90
C TRP A 235 -14.59 9.07 22.54
N ILE A 236 -14.48 7.77 22.81
CA ILE A 236 -13.30 6.96 22.41
C ILE A 236 -13.17 6.95 20.88
N ILE A 237 -14.28 6.74 20.16
CA ILE A 237 -14.28 6.75 18.69
C ILE A 237 -13.86 8.13 18.15
N LEU A 238 -14.40 9.21 18.73
CA LEU A 238 -14.03 10.57 18.33
C LEU A 238 -12.53 10.84 18.57
N GLY A 239 -12.01 10.45 19.74
CA GLY A 239 -10.59 10.55 20.05
C GLY A 239 -9.73 9.73 19.10
N LEU A 240 -10.16 8.51 18.74
CA LEU A 240 -9.47 7.66 17.78
C LEU A 240 -9.39 8.31 16.40
N ILE A 241 -10.47 8.95 15.92
CA ILE A 241 -10.47 9.68 14.65
C ILE A 241 -9.41 10.78 14.66
N LEU A 242 -9.34 11.57 15.74
CA LEU A 242 -8.34 12.64 15.85
C LEU A 242 -6.92 12.10 15.87
N ILE A 243 -6.66 11.03 16.64
CA ILE A 243 -5.34 10.39 16.68
C ILE A 243 -4.97 9.85 15.30
N ALA A 244 -5.89 9.15 14.63
CA ALA A 244 -5.65 8.59 13.30
C ALA A 244 -5.38 9.68 12.24
N ILE A 245 -5.99 10.85 12.34
CA ILE A 245 -5.65 11.98 11.47
C ILE A 245 -4.24 12.46 11.77
N VAL A 246 -3.94 12.76 13.05
CA VAL A 246 -2.63 13.31 13.46
C VAL A 246 -1.48 12.38 13.12
N THR A 247 -1.63 11.07 13.32
CA THR A 247 -0.57 10.10 13.04
C THR A 247 -0.39 9.78 11.56
N ASN A 248 -1.29 10.24 10.68
CA ASN A 248 -1.22 9.99 9.24
C ASN A 248 -1.13 11.27 8.39
N ILE A 249 -1.23 12.46 8.97
CA ILE A 249 -1.29 13.74 8.23
C ILE A 249 0.01 14.07 7.49
N HIS A 250 1.15 13.54 7.93
CA HIS A 250 2.43 13.77 7.24
C HIS A 250 2.47 13.09 5.87
N ASP A 251 1.77 11.97 5.68
CA ASP A 251 1.74 11.23 4.42
C ASP A 251 1.24 12.10 3.23
N PRO A 252 0.05 12.73 3.28
CA PRO A 252 -0.40 13.59 2.19
C PRO A 252 0.49 14.83 2.01
N ILE A 253 1.17 15.33 3.04
CA ILE A 253 2.01 16.53 2.94
C ILE A 253 3.26 16.30 2.09
N TYR A 254 3.87 15.11 2.21
CA TYR A 254 5.13 14.79 1.53
C TYR A 254 4.96 13.95 0.26
N ARG A 255 3.71 13.73 -0.16
CA ARG A 255 3.41 13.15 -1.48
C ARG A 255 3.59 14.18 -2.58
N ARG A 256 4.04 13.72 -3.74
CA ARG A 256 4.18 14.54 -4.95
C ARG A 256 4.07 13.68 -6.19
N LEU A 257 3.59 14.30 -7.27
CA LEU A 257 3.70 13.70 -8.59
C LEU A 257 5.15 13.74 -9.08
N HIS A 258 5.59 12.63 -9.65
CA HIS A 258 6.87 12.51 -10.33
C HIS A 258 6.62 12.02 -11.76
N LYS A 259 7.09 12.80 -12.73
CA LYS A 259 7.05 12.43 -14.15
C LYS A 259 8.39 11.77 -14.48
N GLU A 260 8.34 10.53 -14.94
CA GLU A 260 9.46 9.82 -15.51
C GLU A 260 9.33 9.93 -17.03
N GLU A 261 10.27 10.65 -17.63
CA GLU A 261 10.38 10.84 -19.08
C GLU A 261 11.38 9.80 -19.60
N ASP A 262 10.88 8.82 -20.34
CA ASP A 262 11.68 7.94 -21.21
C ASP A 262 11.52 8.43 -22.65
N ASP A 263 12.46 8.12 -23.55
CA ASP A 263 12.51 8.64 -24.92
C ASP A 263 11.24 8.29 -25.75
N GLU A 264 10.46 7.29 -25.30
CA GLU A 264 9.24 6.82 -25.96
C GLU A 264 7.95 6.98 -25.12
N ASP A 265 8.03 7.07 -23.78
CA ASP A 265 6.86 7.03 -22.88
C ASP A 265 6.99 7.97 -21.67
N ILE A 266 5.88 8.63 -21.32
CA ILE A 266 5.78 9.45 -20.10
C ILE A 266 5.00 8.68 -19.04
N ARG A 267 5.67 8.32 -17.93
CA ARG A 267 5.02 7.70 -16.77
C ARG A 267 4.84 8.70 -15.64
N ILE A 268 3.66 8.69 -15.02
CA ILE A 268 3.34 9.56 -13.90
C ILE A 268 3.19 8.71 -12.64
N TRP A 269 3.98 9.04 -11.63
CA TRP A 269 4.04 8.33 -10.36
C TRP A 269 3.56 9.23 -9.22
N CYS A 270 2.80 8.66 -8.29
CA CYS A 270 2.56 9.29 -7.00
C CYS A 270 3.59 8.77 -6.00
N ILE A 271 4.56 9.62 -5.62
CA ILE A 271 5.67 9.21 -4.76
C ILE A 271 5.64 9.98 -3.46
N VAL A 272 6.13 9.37 -2.39
CA VAL A 272 6.35 10.03 -1.10
C VAL A 272 7.84 10.28 -0.90
N LYS A 273 8.21 11.51 -0.52
CA LYS A 273 9.60 11.87 -0.23
C LYS A 273 9.70 12.53 1.14
N TYR A 274 9.91 11.71 2.16
CA TYR A 274 10.07 12.18 3.52
C TYR A 274 11.47 12.74 3.79
N PRO A 275 11.59 13.83 4.57
CA PRO A 275 12.81 14.13 5.30
C PRO A 275 13.14 13.00 6.27
N ARG A 276 14.43 12.75 6.52
CA ARG A 276 14.92 11.63 7.37
C ARG A 276 14.22 11.52 8.73
N VAL A 277 13.90 12.64 9.37
CA VAL A 277 13.20 12.66 10.67
C VAL A 277 11.75 12.15 10.52
N ILE A 278 11.05 12.59 9.48
CA ILE A 278 9.65 12.19 9.22
C ILE A 278 9.58 10.72 8.82
N ASP A 279 10.56 10.22 8.08
CA ASP A 279 10.64 8.82 7.68
C ASP A 279 10.74 7.87 8.88
N ILE A 280 11.57 8.24 9.88
CA ILE A 280 11.67 7.51 11.15
C ILE A 280 10.33 7.57 11.90
N VAL A 281 9.70 8.74 11.97
CA VAL A 281 8.40 8.89 12.64
C VAL A 281 7.32 8.04 11.96
N ASP A 282 7.24 8.07 10.63
CA ASP A 282 6.29 7.25 9.85
C ASP A 282 6.49 5.77 10.14
N SER A 283 7.74 5.31 10.10
CA SER A 283 8.11 3.92 10.39
C SER A 283 7.69 3.51 11.80
N VAL A 284 7.99 4.33 12.81
CA VAL A 284 7.61 4.07 14.21
C VAL A 284 6.10 4.04 14.38
N MET A 285 5.37 4.97 13.75
CA MET A 285 3.91 5.03 13.82
C MET A 285 3.26 3.82 13.15
N ASN A 286 3.75 3.40 11.98
CA ASN A 286 3.27 2.21 11.29
C ASN A 286 3.49 0.95 12.14
N ILE A 287 4.68 0.80 12.72
CA ILE A 287 5.00 -0.32 13.62
C ILE A 287 4.08 -0.30 14.85
N PHE A 288 3.89 0.87 15.47
CA PHE A 288 3.02 1.01 16.64
C PHE A 288 1.57 0.64 16.33
N HIS A 289 1.01 1.19 15.24
CA HIS A 289 -0.36 0.91 14.82
C HIS A 289 -0.58 -0.53 14.37
N PHE A 290 0.47 -1.25 13.96
CA PHE A 290 0.37 -2.67 13.71
C PHE A 290 0.51 -3.53 14.98
N ILE A 291 1.59 -3.33 15.75
CA ILE A 291 1.96 -4.20 16.87
C ILE A 291 1.06 -4.00 18.09
N ALA A 292 0.71 -2.76 18.45
CA ALA A 292 -0.06 -2.51 19.66
C ALA A 292 -1.47 -3.12 19.59
N PRO A 293 -2.27 -2.92 18.51
CA PRO A 293 -3.51 -3.65 18.29
C PRO A 293 -3.35 -5.17 18.34
N PHE A 294 -2.31 -5.73 17.72
CA PHE A 294 -2.06 -7.17 17.73
C PHE A 294 -1.86 -7.72 19.14
N ILE A 295 -0.97 -7.10 19.94
CA ILE A 295 -0.69 -7.52 21.32
C ILE A 295 -1.94 -7.42 22.19
N ILE A 296 -2.70 -6.33 22.08
CA ILE A 296 -3.91 -6.11 22.87
C ILE A 296 -5.00 -7.14 22.51
N ASN A 297 -5.18 -7.44 21.22
CA ASN A 297 -6.12 -8.47 20.77
C ASN A 297 -5.73 -9.85 21.31
N LEU A 298 -4.45 -10.22 21.21
CA LEU A 298 -3.94 -11.48 21.72
C LEU A 298 -4.16 -11.62 23.23
N ALA A 299 -3.80 -10.58 24.00
CA ALA A 299 -4.01 -10.55 25.44
C ALA A 299 -5.51 -10.65 25.80
N SER A 300 -6.37 -9.92 25.08
CA SER A 300 -7.83 -9.95 25.28
C SER A 300 -8.40 -11.35 25.02
N ALA A 301 -7.96 -12.03 23.96
CA ALA A 301 -8.38 -13.38 23.63
C ALA A 301 -7.97 -14.39 24.72
N ILE A 302 -6.71 -14.31 25.19
CA ILE A 302 -6.20 -15.18 26.27
C ILE A 302 -7.03 -14.99 27.55
N ILE A 303 -7.30 -13.73 27.94
CA ILE A 303 -8.12 -13.39 29.11
C ILE A 303 -9.51 -14.03 29.01
N ILE A 304 -10.18 -13.87 27.87
CA ILE A 304 -11.52 -14.44 27.64
C ILE A 304 -11.49 -15.96 27.80
N ILE A 305 -10.51 -16.64 27.21
CA ILE A 305 -10.38 -18.10 27.26
C ILE A 305 -10.19 -18.57 28.72
N ILE A 306 -9.25 -17.97 29.45
CA ILE A 306 -8.94 -18.36 30.83
C ILE A 306 -10.16 -18.17 31.74
N ILE A 307 -10.84 -17.02 31.64
CA ILE A 307 -11.98 -16.72 32.51
C ILE A 307 -13.16 -17.64 32.20
N ASN A 308 -13.46 -17.87 30.92
CA ASN A 308 -14.51 -18.79 30.51
C ASN A 308 -14.21 -20.23 30.98
N ALA A 309 -12.95 -20.67 30.89
CA ALA A 309 -12.54 -21.98 31.39
C ALA A 309 -12.72 -22.09 32.93
N ARG A 310 -12.32 -21.06 33.68
CA ARG A 310 -12.52 -20.99 35.14
C ARG A 310 -13.99 -20.98 35.53
N GLN A 311 -14.83 -20.23 34.82
CA GLN A 311 -16.28 -20.19 35.05
C GLN A 311 -16.91 -21.57 34.82
N ARG A 312 -16.57 -22.24 33.71
CA ARG A 312 -17.03 -23.60 33.41
C ARG A 312 -16.57 -24.62 34.46
N ALA A 313 -15.33 -24.52 34.93
CA ALA A 313 -14.82 -25.38 36.00
C ALA A 313 -15.63 -25.20 37.30
N LYS A 314 -15.84 -23.95 37.75
CA LYS A 314 -16.64 -23.64 38.94
C LYS A 314 -18.09 -24.15 38.84
N LEU A 315 -18.71 -24.07 37.67
CA LEU A 315 -20.07 -24.59 37.44
C LEU A 315 -20.12 -26.11 37.56
N LYS A 316 -19.12 -26.83 37.01
CA LYS A 316 -19.01 -28.29 37.15
C LYS A 316 -18.79 -28.73 38.61
N THR A 317 -18.03 -27.95 39.39
CA THR A 317 -17.83 -28.25 40.82
C THR A 317 -19.08 -27.99 41.66
N LYS A 318 -19.96 -27.07 41.27
CA LYS A 318 -21.24 -26.81 41.96
C LYS A 318 -22.35 -27.82 41.65
N GLN A 319 -22.20 -28.63 40.61
CA GLN A 319 -23.16 -29.67 40.21
C GLN A 319 -22.84 -31.06 40.79
N LYS A 320 -21.71 -31.21 41.48
CA LYS A 320 -21.34 -32.39 42.28
C LYS A 320 -21.57 -32.08 43.75
#